data_AF-L0P875-F1
#
_entry.id   AF-L0P875-F1
#
_cell.length_a   1.000
_cell.length_b   1.000
_cell.length_c   1.000
_cell.angle_alpha   90.00
_cell.angle_beta   90.00
_cell.angle_gamma   90.00
#
_symmetry.space_group_name_H-M   'P 1'
#
loop_
_entity.id
_entity.type
_entity.pdbx_description
1 polymer ?
#
loop_
_entity_poly.entity_id
_entity_poly.type
_entity_poly.pdbx_seq_one_letter_code
_entity_poly.pdbx_strand_id
1 'polypeptide(L)'
;MSIKGSTIVYGDFGMRLKGSGIRFTAKQLQAAEMVIKRVIKSTKGARVYTRVAANIPVCVKGNETRMGKGKGGFHHWAARVPIGRVVFEIGGGGIASEVALEALRQAEYKLPGKWEIITRGTPARIGLHQTYQEMPSEKADA
;
A
#
# COMPACT_ATOMS: atom_id res chain seq x y z
N MET A 1 10.61 -12.93 -10.31
CA MET A 1 9.70 -11.92 -9.70
C MET A 1 9.78 -12.04 -8.19
N SER A 2 9.66 -10.95 -7.43
CA SER A 2 9.84 -10.95 -5.96
C SER A 2 8.49 -10.94 -5.23
N ILE A 3 8.36 -11.74 -4.18
CA ILE A 3 7.21 -11.76 -3.26
C ILE A 3 7.40 -10.83 -2.05
N LYS A 4 8.56 -10.18 -1.93
CA LYS A 4 8.91 -9.37 -0.76
C LYS A 4 7.93 -8.21 -0.57
N GLY A 5 7.25 -8.21 0.56
CA GLY A 5 6.28 -7.18 0.93
C GLY A 5 4.94 -7.28 0.21
N SER A 6 4.64 -8.42 -0.45
CA SER A 6 3.34 -8.71 -1.07
C SER A 6 2.34 -9.41 -0.15
N THR A 7 2.75 -9.70 1.09
CA THR A 7 1.96 -10.30 2.16
C THR A 7 1.85 -9.37 3.37
N ILE A 8 0.79 -9.57 4.16
CA ILE A 8 0.56 -8.87 5.43
C ILE A 8 1.57 -9.38 6.47
N VAL A 9 2.15 -8.47 7.25
CA VAL A 9 3.13 -8.83 8.29
C VAL A 9 2.68 -8.42 9.68
N TYR A 10 2.08 -7.24 9.83
CA TYR A 10 1.73 -6.66 11.12
C TYR A 10 0.23 -6.73 11.41
N GLY A 11 -0.60 -6.29 10.46
CA GLY A 11 -2.05 -6.19 10.64
C GLY A 11 -2.82 -7.48 10.35
N ASP A 12 -4.14 -7.37 10.36
CA ASP A 12 -5.08 -8.47 10.03
C ASP A 12 -5.67 -8.28 8.63
N PHE A 13 -5.87 -7.02 8.25
CA PHE A 13 -6.34 -6.57 6.95
C PHE A 13 -5.29 -5.69 6.29
N GLY A 14 -5.22 -5.70 4.96
CA GLY A 14 -4.26 -4.89 4.23
C GLY A 14 -4.75 -4.49 2.85
N MET A 15 -4.08 -3.51 2.26
CA MET A 15 -4.34 -3.03 0.91
C MET A 15 -3.08 -3.11 0.09
N ARG A 16 -3.14 -3.83 -1.03
CA ARG A 16 -2.02 -4.02 -1.96
C ARG A 16 -2.33 -3.52 -3.36
N LEU A 17 -1.28 -3.19 -4.10
CA LEU A 17 -1.41 -2.73 -5.48
C LEU A 17 -1.80 -3.91 -6.40
N LYS A 18 -2.92 -3.77 -7.13
CA LYS A 18 -3.40 -4.73 -8.14
C LYS A 18 -2.95 -4.34 -9.55
N GLY A 19 -2.82 -3.06 -9.83
CA GLY A 19 -2.38 -2.56 -11.13
C GLY A 19 -0.86 -2.66 -11.35
N SER A 20 -0.44 -2.21 -12.53
CA SER A 20 0.97 -2.02 -12.86
C SER A 20 1.68 -1.15 -11.83
N GLY A 21 2.99 -1.37 -11.65
CA GLY A 21 3.80 -0.61 -10.71
C GLY A 21 3.67 0.90 -10.95
N ILE A 22 3.50 1.66 -9.86
CA ILE A 22 3.20 3.09 -9.90
C ILE A 22 4.04 3.85 -8.86
N ARG A 23 4.19 5.16 -9.09
CA ARG A 23 4.83 6.08 -8.15
C ARG A 23 3.78 6.86 -7.36
N PHE A 24 3.91 6.87 -6.04
CA PHE A 24 3.09 7.68 -5.15
C PHE A 24 3.86 8.89 -4.63
N THR A 25 3.17 10.00 -4.45
CA THR A 25 3.70 11.13 -3.69
C THR A 25 3.47 10.91 -2.18
N ALA A 26 4.32 11.49 -1.34
CA ALA A 26 4.15 11.44 0.11
C ALA A 26 2.79 12.01 0.55
N LYS A 27 2.30 13.07 -0.12
CA LYS A 27 1.00 13.69 0.14
C LYS A 27 -0.16 12.71 -0.07
N GLN A 28 -0.12 11.89 -1.12
CA GLN A 28 -1.14 10.87 -1.38
C GLN A 28 -1.14 9.78 -0.32
N LEU A 29 0.06 9.30 0.08
CA LEU A 29 0.18 8.30 1.15
C LEU A 29 -0.36 8.85 2.47
N GLN A 30 -0.02 10.10 2.83
CA GLN A 30 -0.53 10.74 4.04
C GLN A 30 -2.05 10.96 4.00
N ALA A 31 -2.60 11.36 2.86
CA ALA A 31 -4.05 11.53 2.69
C ALA A 31 -4.80 10.21 2.88
N ALA A 32 -4.29 9.12 2.31
CA ALA A 32 -4.85 7.79 2.49
C ALA A 32 -4.76 7.32 3.96
N GLU A 33 -3.60 7.51 4.59
CA GLU A 33 -3.40 7.14 6.00
C GLU A 33 -4.34 7.92 6.94
N MET A 34 -4.54 9.21 6.69
CA MET A 34 -5.45 10.05 7.46
C MET A 34 -6.90 9.58 7.36
N VAL A 35 -7.34 9.16 6.17
CA VAL A 35 -8.68 8.58 5.97
C VAL A 35 -8.83 7.30 6.77
N ILE A 36 -7.86 6.38 6.69
CA ILE A 36 -7.88 5.14 7.47
C ILE A 36 -7.97 5.45 8.97
N LYS A 37 -7.09 6.32 9.47
CA LYS A 37 -7.08 6.75 10.88
C LYS A 37 -8.41 7.34 11.34
N ARG A 38 -9.10 8.08 10.47
CA ARG A 38 -10.42 8.66 10.78
C ARG A 38 -11.48 7.58 10.97
N VAL A 39 -11.51 6.56 10.11
CA VAL A 39 -12.49 5.48 10.18
C VAL A 39 -12.24 4.58 11.38
N ILE A 40 -10.99 4.19 11.63
CA ILE A 40 -10.65 3.27 12.73
C ILE A 40 -10.61 3.95 14.12
N LYS A 41 -10.76 5.27 14.19
CA LYS A 41 -10.65 6.07 15.43
C LYS A 41 -11.56 5.55 16.56
N SER A 42 -12.74 5.04 16.21
CA SER A 42 -13.72 4.54 17.18
C SER A 42 -13.30 3.21 17.84
N THR A 43 -12.44 2.43 17.19
CA THR A 43 -11.96 1.15 17.71
C THR A 43 -10.71 1.37 18.56
N LYS A 44 -10.87 1.26 19.88
CA LYS A 44 -9.74 1.41 20.82
C LYS A 44 -8.68 0.34 20.56
N GLY A 45 -7.43 0.76 20.41
CA GLY A 45 -6.29 -0.14 20.16
C GLY A 45 -6.08 -0.53 18.70
N ALA A 46 -6.95 -0.11 17.77
CA ALA A 46 -6.71 -0.29 16.34
C ALA A 46 -5.57 0.62 15.87
N ARG A 47 -4.71 0.09 15.00
CA ARG A 47 -3.55 0.79 14.44
C ARG A 47 -3.47 0.57 12.94
N VAL A 48 -3.03 1.61 12.24
CA VAL A 48 -2.62 1.53 10.83
C VAL A 48 -1.10 1.38 10.75
N TYR A 49 -0.65 0.50 9.86
CA TYR A 49 0.76 0.30 9.54
C TYR A 49 1.00 0.68 8.08
N THR A 50 1.79 1.74 7.88
CA THR A 50 2.22 2.17 6.54
C THR A 50 3.48 1.38 6.16
N ARG A 51 3.36 0.46 5.20
CA ARG A 51 4.43 -0.48 4.80
C ARG A 51 5.43 0.10 3.81
N VAL A 52 5.17 1.31 3.29
CA VAL A 52 5.97 1.97 2.25
C VAL A 52 6.38 3.36 2.73
N ALA A 53 7.66 3.69 2.58
CA ALA A 53 8.19 5.02 2.86
C ALA A 53 8.46 5.80 1.57
N ALA A 54 8.21 7.10 1.58
CA ALA A 54 8.55 7.99 0.48
C ALA A 54 10.04 8.39 0.56
N ASN A 55 10.90 7.59 -0.06
CA ASN A 55 12.36 7.69 0.04
C ASN A 55 13.03 8.32 -1.19
N ILE A 56 12.27 8.68 -2.23
CA ILE A 56 12.82 9.24 -3.46
C ILE A 56 12.54 10.74 -3.52
N PRO A 57 13.57 11.61 -3.57
CA PRO A 57 13.37 13.03 -3.79
C PRO A 57 13.04 13.31 -5.26
N VAL A 58 11.93 14.01 -5.51
CA VAL A 58 11.49 14.41 -6.85
C VAL A 58 11.73 15.90 -7.03
N CYS A 59 12.50 16.24 -8.05
CA CYS A 59 12.73 17.61 -8.48
C CYS A 59 11.86 17.92 -9.70
N VAL A 60 11.24 19.09 -9.74
CA VAL A 60 10.34 19.51 -10.82
C VAL A 60 10.77 20.89 -11.28
N LYS A 61 10.82 21.11 -12.59
CA LYS A 61 11.05 22.43 -13.18
C LYS A 61 9.71 23.14 -13.35
N GLY A 62 9.66 24.44 -13.04
CA GLY A 62 8.44 25.24 -13.17
C GLY A 62 7.90 25.22 -14.59
N ASN A 63 6.58 25.11 -14.72
CA ASN A 63 5.90 24.99 -16.02
C ASN A 63 6.07 26.27 -16.87
N GLU A 64 6.26 27.43 -16.22
CA GLU A 64 6.53 28.69 -16.92
C GLU A 64 7.92 28.77 -17.57
N THR A 65 8.84 27.84 -17.25
CA THR A 65 10.22 27.90 -17.74
C THR A 65 10.43 27.06 -19.00
N ARG A 66 11.20 27.60 -19.97
CA ARG A 66 11.60 26.84 -21.18
C ARG A 66 12.52 25.67 -20.84
N MET A 67 12.59 24.68 -21.73
CA MET A 67 13.51 23.53 -21.62
C MET A 67 14.99 23.96 -21.56
N GLY A 68 15.85 23.11 -20.98
CA GLY A 68 17.29 23.41 -20.78
C GLY A 68 17.60 24.05 -19.42
N LYS A 69 18.72 24.80 -19.29
CA LYS A 69 19.15 25.54 -18.07
C LYS A 69 19.28 24.71 -16.77
N GLY A 70 19.52 23.40 -16.90
CA GLY A 70 19.74 22.51 -15.75
C GLY A 70 18.47 21.91 -15.13
N LYS A 71 18.65 21.21 -14.00
CA LYS A 71 17.60 20.51 -13.26
C LYS A 71 16.82 21.48 -12.37
N GLY A 72 15.51 21.25 -12.22
CA GLY A 72 14.67 22.01 -11.28
C GLY A 72 15.01 21.75 -9.81
N GLY A 73 14.42 22.56 -8.92
CA GLY A 73 14.56 22.39 -7.48
C GLY A 73 13.79 21.18 -6.93
N PHE A 74 14.08 20.82 -5.67
CA PHE A 74 13.32 19.80 -4.94
C PHE A 74 11.85 20.21 -4.78
N HIS A 75 10.93 19.27 -5.00
CA HIS A 75 9.49 19.53 -4.90
C HIS A 75 8.78 18.62 -3.91
N HIS A 76 8.98 17.30 -3.97
CA HIS A 76 8.31 16.37 -3.06
C HIS A 76 9.01 15.02 -2.94
N TRP A 77 8.68 14.28 -1.89
CA TRP A 77 9.08 12.89 -1.71
C TRP A 77 8.09 11.95 -2.42
N ALA A 78 8.63 10.89 -3.01
CA ALA A 78 7.86 9.87 -3.68
C ALA A 78 8.31 8.45 -3.27
N ALA A 79 7.42 7.48 -3.48
CA ALA A 79 7.68 6.06 -3.30
C ALA A 79 7.43 5.31 -4.61
N ARG A 80 8.33 4.39 -4.97
CA ARG A 80 8.07 3.40 -6.03
C ARG A 80 7.43 2.18 -5.42
N VAL A 81 6.27 1.79 -5.93
CA VAL A 81 5.55 0.62 -5.43
C VAL A 81 5.37 -0.37 -6.57
N PRO A 82 6.00 -1.56 -6.47
CA PRO A 82 5.81 -2.60 -7.45
C PRO A 82 4.44 -3.25 -7.29
N ILE A 83 4.03 -3.98 -8.31
CA ILE A 83 2.78 -4.74 -8.30
C ILE A 83 2.75 -5.74 -7.14
N GLY A 84 1.59 -5.93 -6.53
CA GLY A 84 1.37 -6.85 -5.42
C GLY A 84 1.86 -6.36 -4.07
N ARG A 85 2.62 -5.26 -4.00
CA ARG A 85 3.14 -4.71 -2.75
C ARG A 85 2.01 -4.19 -1.85
N VAL A 86 2.02 -4.61 -0.59
CA VAL A 86 1.15 -4.10 0.47
C VAL A 86 1.61 -2.70 0.89
N VAL A 87 0.69 -1.74 0.90
CA VAL A 87 0.98 -0.33 1.24
C VAL A 87 0.46 0.03 2.63
N PHE A 88 -0.76 -0.38 2.97
CA PHE A 88 -1.35 -0.18 4.28
C PHE A 88 -1.80 -1.51 4.89
N GLU A 89 -1.68 -1.62 6.20
CA GLU A 89 -2.27 -2.68 7.00
C GLU A 89 -3.04 -2.07 8.17
N ILE A 90 -4.09 -2.74 8.60
CA ILE A 90 -4.89 -2.39 9.77
C ILE A 90 -4.92 -3.61 10.68
N GLY A 91 -4.70 -3.41 11.98
CA GLY A 91 -4.84 -4.47 12.96
C GLY A 91 -4.93 -3.93 14.38
N GLY A 92 -5.15 -4.85 15.32
CA GLY A 92 -5.29 -4.54 16.73
C GLY A 92 -6.69 -4.10 17.14
N GLY A 93 -6.96 -4.15 18.46
CA GLY A 93 -8.21 -3.68 19.05
C GLY A 93 -9.47 -4.48 18.69
N GLY A 94 -9.34 -5.67 18.10
CA GLY A 94 -10.49 -6.49 17.70
C GLY A 94 -11.36 -5.83 16.63
N ILE A 95 -10.74 -5.13 15.67
CA ILE A 95 -11.48 -4.42 14.62
C ILE A 95 -12.35 -5.37 13.79
N ALA A 96 -13.62 -5.02 13.64
CA ALA A 96 -14.56 -5.77 12.80
C ALA A 96 -14.15 -5.68 11.31
N SER A 97 -14.36 -6.76 10.57
CA SER A 97 -14.00 -6.86 9.15
C SER A 97 -14.61 -5.75 8.31
N GLU A 98 -15.86 -5.41 8.59
CA GLU A 98 -16.65 -4.44 7.83
C GLU A 98 -16.04 -3.04 7.95
N VAL A 99 -15.61 -2.68 9.16
CA VAL A 99 -14.97 -1.38 9.45
C VAL A 99 -13.61 -1.29 8.77
N ALA A 100 -12.82 -2.37 8.82
CA ALA A 100 -11.51 -2.42 8.18
C ALA A 100 -11.63 -2.36 6.64
N LEU A 101 -12.57 -3.10 6.06
CA LEU A 101 -12.86 -3.10 4.62
C LEU A 101 -13.29 -1.70 4.15
N GLU A 102 -14.19 -1.05 4.87
CA GLU A 102 -14.66 0.29 4.54
C GLU A 102 -13.52 1.33 4.66
N ALA A 103 -12.69 1.24 5.70
CA ALA A 103 -11.54 2.12 5.86
C ALA A 103 -10.55 2.02 4.67
N LEU A 104 -10.25 0.79 4.23
CA LEU A 104 -9.35 0.55 3.10
C LEU A 104 -9.98 0.96 1.76
N ARG A 105 -11.29 0.76 1.61
CA ARG A 105 -12.04 1.22 0.43
C ARG A 105 -12.05 2.74 0.32
N GLN A 106 -12.21 3.46 1.43
CA GLN A 106 -12.12 4.92 1.42
C GLN A 106 -10.71 5.41 1.10
N ALA A 107 -9.68 4.69 1.54
CA ALA A 107 -8.29 4.98 1.24
C ALA A 107 -7.95 4.77 -0.24
N GLU A 108 -8.54 3.77 -0.89
CA GLU A 108 -8.40 3.51 -2.33
C GLU A 108 -8.71 4.77 -3.16
N TYR A 109 -9.78 5.50 -2.86
CA TYR A 109 -10.14 6.73 -3.57
C TYR A 109 -9.13 7.88 -3.42
N LYS A 110 -8.18 7.80 -2.48
CA LYS A 110 -7.12 8.80 -2.29
C LYS A 110 -5.83 8.45 -3.02
N LEU A 111 -5.70 7.22 -3.50
CA LEU A 111 -4.49 6.71 -4.11
C LEU A 111 -4.70 6.50 -5.62
N PRO A 112 -3.69 6.78 -6.45
CA PRO A 112 -3.75 6.43 -7.85
C PRO A 112 -3.60 4.91 -8.06
N GLY A 113 -4.17 4.37 -9.12
CA GLY A 113 -4.06 2.95 -9.48
C GLY A 113 -5.24 2.11 -9.00
N LYS A 114 -5.11 0.79 -9.18
CA LYS A 114 -6.12 -0.20 -8.79
C LYS A 114 -5.63 -0.98 -7.59
N TRP A 115 -6.49 -1.16 -6.61
CA TRP A 115 -6.14 -1.77 -5.34
C TRP A 115 -6.87 -3.09 -5.14
N GLU A 116 -6.35 -3.86 -4.20
CA GLU A 116 -7.00 -5.06 -3.71
C GLU A 116 -6.86 -5.10 -2.20
N ILE A 117 -7.99 -5.29 -1.53
CA ILE A 117 -8.02 -5.52 -0.10
C ILE A 117 -7.75 -7.01 0.15
N ILE A 118 -6.89 -7.29 1.11
CA ILE A 118 -6.39 -8.62 1.44
C ILE A 118 -6.54 -8.88 2.94
N THR A 119 -6.66 -10.15 3.27
CA THR A 119 -6.62 -10.68 4.65
C THR A 119 -5.33 -11.45 4.86
N ARG A 120 -4.99 -11.78 6.11
CA ARG A 120 -3.73 -12.46 6.46
C ARG A 120 -3.51 -13.79 5.73
N GLY A 121 -4.58 -14.54 5.44
CA GLY A 121 -4.51 -15.80 4.68
C GLY A 121 -4.44 -15.64 3.16
N THR A 122 -4.48 -14.41 2.64
CA THR A 122 -4.47 -14.19 1.19
C THR A 122 -3.08 -14.46 0.61
N PRO A 123 -2.94 -15.33 -0.41
CA PRO A 123 -1.65 -15.63 -1.02
C PRO A 123 -0.96 -14.38 -1.61
N ALA A 124 0.37 -14.40 -1.65
CA ALA A 124 1.16 -13.33 -2.27
C ALA A 124 0.78 -13.14 -3.75
N ARG A 125 0.65 -11.90 -4.21
CA ARG A 125 0.45 -11.62 -5.65
C ARG A 125 1.81 -11.53 -6.36
N ILE A 126 1.89 -12.21 -7.50
CA ILE A 126 3.03 -12.17 -8.42
C ILE A 126 2.52 -11.65 -9.77
N GLY A 127 2.90 -10.43 -10.15
CA GLY A 127 2.43 -9.86 -11.42
C GLY A 127 0.93 -9.50 -11.42
N LEU A 128 0.36 -9.33 -12.62
CA LEU A 128 -0.99 -8.78 -12.82
C LEU A 128 -2.10 -9.78 -12.55
N HIS A 129 -1.94 -11.02 -13.04
CA HIS A 129 -2.98 -12.04 -13.03
C HIS A 129 -2.63 -13.27 -12.20
N GLN A 130 -1.40 -13.37 -11.70
CA GLN A 130 -0.91 -14.56 -11.00
C GLN A 130 -0.85 -14.31 -9.49
N THR A 131 -1.39 -15.24 -8.71
CA THR A 131 -1.22 -15.32 -7.26
C THR A 131 -0.39 -16.56 -6.95
N TYR A 132 0.56 -16.44 -6.04
CA TYR A 132 1.36 -17.55 -5.57
C TYR A 132 0.51 -18.40 -4.62
N GLN A 133 -0.02 -19.52 -5.07
CA GLN A 133 -0.55 -20.52 -4.14
C GLN A 133 0.65 -21.26 -3.55
N GLU A 134 0.82 -21.20 -2.22
CA GLU A 134 1.62 -22.22 -1.55
C GLU A 134 0.92 -23.56 -1.79
N MET A 135 1.61 -24.51 -2.44
CA MET A 135 1.14 -25.89 -2.41
C MET A 135 1.11 -26.30 -0.92
N PRO A 136 0.04 -26.97 -0.44
CA PRO A 136 0.04 -27.48 0.93
C PRO A 136 1.32 -28.26 1.14
N SER A 137 2.10 -27.93 2.18
CA SER A 137 3.18 -28.81 2.61
C SER A 137 2.53 -30.16 2.90
N GLU A 138 2.79 -31.15 2.05
CA GLU A 138 2.54 -32.54 2.41
C GLU A 138 3.16 -32.72 3.79
N LYS A 139 2.34 -33.13 4.75
CA LYS A 139 2.80 -33.40 6.10
C LYS A 139 4.01 -34.32 5.98
N ALA A 140 5.14 -33.90 6.52
CA ALA A 140 6.21 -34.82 6.83
C ALA A 140 5.70 -35.69 8.00
N ASP A 141 4.82 -36.63 7.69
CA ASP A 141 4.49 -37.75 8.55
C ASP A 141 5.68 -38.70 8.47
N ALA A 142 6.60 -38.58 9.43
CA ALA A 142 7.63 -39.55 9.76
C ALA A 142 7.81 -39.59 11.28
#